data_AF-A0A564G1M5-F1
#
_entry.id   AF-A0A564G1M5-F1
#
_cell.length_a   1.000
_cell.length_b   1.000
_cell.length_c   1.000
_cell.angle_alpha   90.00
_cell.angle_beta   90.00
_cell.angle_gamma   90.00
#
_symmetry.space_group_name_H-M   'P 1'
#
loop_
_entity.id
_entity.type
_entity.pdbx_description
1 polymer ?
#
loop_
_entity_poly.entity_id
_entity_poly.type
_entity_poly.pdbx_seq_one_letter_code
_entity_poly.pdbx_strand_id
1 'polypeptide(L)'
;MAKDESRIASSLDALFSARAVDRRHFLAAGAALAGAGIAAPGPAAAEAASATEADRRAMAQAIELMRKAGVVEKTGGPFGAVIVRDGEVLAASGNSVLRDSDPSAHAEVNAIRIACRKVGAPNLSGATLFTSCEPCPMCYATAYWARIGRIYYAAAWTDYADLFDDQNISQDMKRPYAERAVPVSQMMQAEARTVWLEYRQMPEKRKY
;
A
#
# COMPACT_ATOMS: atom_id res chain seq x y z
N MET A 1 2.82 33.17 34.17
CA MET A 1 2.59 31.72 34.35
C MET A 1 2.57 31.06 32.97
N ALA A 2 3.73 30.59 32.52
CA ALA A 2 3.88 29.83 31.28
C ALA A 2 4.39 28.43 31.65
N LYS A 3 3.66 27.38 31.29
CA LYS A 3 4.06 25.97 31.35
C LYS A 3 3.95 25.46 29.92
N ASP A 4 5.07 25.45 29.20
CA ASP A 4 5.91 24.28 28.95
C ASP A 4 5.25 23.28 27.98
N GLU A 5 5.23 23.68 26.71
CA GLU A 5 4.81 22.87 25.55
C GLU A 5 5.96 21.99 25.00
N SER A 6 7.12 21.97 25.66
CA SER A 6 8.33 21.30 25.14
C SER A 6 8.35 19.78 25.32
N ARG A 7 7.40 19.22 26.08
CA ARG A 7 7.46 17.83 26.56
C ARG A 7 6.68 16.81 25.72
N ILE A 8 5.88 17.24 24.75
CA ILE A 8 5.05 16.35 23.92
C ILE A 8 5.75 16.00 22.59
N ALA A 9 6.57 16.90 22.05
CA ALA A 9 7.30 16.66 20.79
C ALA A 9 8.31 15.51 20.89
N SER A 10 8.96 15.31 22.05
CA SER A 10 10.00 14.28 22.20
C SER A 10 9.48 12.84 22.31
N SER A 11 8.17 12.64 22.47
CA SER A 11 7.58 11.30 22.61
C SER A 11 7.27 10.64 21.26
N LEU A 12 7.03 11.43 20.22
CA LEU A 12 6.71 10.92 18.88
C LEU A 12 7.98 10.55 18.11
N ASP A 13 9.06 11.34 18.23
CA ASP A 13 10.36 11.02 17.62
C ASP A 13 10.98 9.74 18.20
N ALA A 14 10.72 9.45 19.48
CA ALA A 14 11.20 8.24 20.14
C ALA A 14 10.49 6.95 19.66
N LEU A 15 9.26 7.07 19.13
CA LEU A 15 8.50 5.93 18.59
C LEU A 15 8.97 5.53 17.18
N PHE A 16 9.63 6.43 16.45
CA PHE A 16 10.11 6.18 15.08
C PHE A 16 11.62 5.88 14.98
N SER A 17 12.40 6.01 16.06
CA SER A 17 13.88 5.89 15.99
C SER A 17 14.48 4.56 16.46
N ALA A 18 13.69 3.53 16.77
CA ALA A 18 14.22 2.30 17.38
C ALA A 18 14.28 1.10 16.41
N ARG A 19 15.34 1.07 15.56
CA ARG A 19 16.22 -0.09 15.27
C ARG A 19 17.01 0.13 13.96
N ALA A 20 18.05 0.96 14.03
CA ALA A 20 19.14 0.84 13.08
C ALA A 20 19.87 -0.49 13.37
N VAL A 21 19.77 -1.46 12.46
CA VAL A 21 20.58 -2.68 12.53
C VAL A 21 22.00 -2.35 12.04
N ASP A 22 22.98 -2.70 12.86
CA ASP A 22 24.41 -2.48 12.62
C ASP A 22 24.86 -3.10 11.29
N ARG A 23 25.34 -2.23 10.40
CA ARG A 23 25.91 -2.57 9.10
C ARG A 23 27.40 -2.88 9.29
N ARG A 24 27.75 -4.14 9.59
CA ARG A 24 29.08 -4.70 9.34
C ARG A 24 29.07 -6.21 9.58
N HIS A 25 29.35 -6.94 8.51
CA HIS A 25 30.06 -8.23 8.40
C HIS A 25 29.40 -9.11 7.34
N PHE A 26 29.86 -9.02 6.09
CA PHE A 26 30.00 -10.17 5.20
C PHE A 26 30.97 -9.80 4.08
N LEU A 27 32.21 -10.31 4.18
CA LEU A 27 33.17 -10.34 3.07
C LEU A 27 33.30 -11.78 2.57
N ALA A 28 32.99 -11.91 1.28
CA ALA A 28 33.55 -12.80 0.27
C ALA A 28 33.46 -14.34 0.45
N ALA A 29 32.71 -14.97 -0.45
CA ALA A 29 33.26 -15.97 -1.39
C ALA A 29 32.28 -16.20 -2.56
N GLY A 30 32.79 -16.20 -3.80
CA GLY A 30 32.07 -16.74 -4.96
C GLY A 30 32.08 -15.84 -6.20
N ALA A 31 33.21 -15.76 -6.89
CA ALA A 31 33.23 -15.29 -8.26
C ALA A 31 32.58 -16.34 -9.17
N ALA A 32 31.49 -15.99 -9.83
CA ALA A 32 30.99 -16.67 -11.01
C ALA A 32 30.60 -15.62 -12.07
N LEU A 33 31.47 -15.48 -13.06
CA LEU A 33 31.14 -14.84 -14.34
C LEU A 33 30.17 -15.76 -15.09
N ALA A 34 28.94 -15.30 -15.31
CA ALA A 34 28.04 -15.89 -16.29
C ALA A 34 27.26 -14.79 -17.01
N GLY A 35 27.51 -14.73 -18.32
CA GLY A 35 26.86 -13.96 -19.39
C GLY A 35 25.74 -12.99 -19.03
N ALA A 36 25.97 -11.72 -19.37
CA ALA A 36 24.91 -10.75 -19.63
C ALA A 36 24.11 -11.18 -20.88
N GLY A 37 23.18 -12.12 -20.71
CA GLY A 37 22.04 -12.24 -21.61
C GLY A 37 21.04 -11.16 -21.24
N ILE A 38 20.62 -10.34 -22.19
CA ILE A 38 19.47 -9.44 -22.01
C ILE A 38 18.28 -10.37 -21.78
N ALA A 39 17.89 -10.55 -20.51
CA ALA A 39 16.69 -11.29 -20.17
C ALA A 39 15.52 -10.57 -20.86
N ALA A 40 14.72 -11.32 -21.62
CA ALA A 40 13.50 -10.79 -22.19
C ALA A 40 12.67 -10.14 -21.06
N PRO A 41 12.07 -8.96 -21.27
CA PRO A 41 11.25 -8.33 -20.24
C PRO A 41 10.20 -9.32 -19.74
N GLY A 42 10.15 -9.52 -18.42
CA GLY A 42 9.16 -10.39 -17.80
C GLY A 42 7.72 -9.93 -18.10
N PRO A 43 6.70 -10.76 -17.83
CA PRO A 43 5.30 -10.47 -18.18
C PRO A 43 4.79 -9.10 -17.69
N ALA A 44 5.27 -8.62 -16.53
CA ALA A 44 4.95 -7.28 -16.02
C ALA A 44 5.52 -6.12 -16.88
N ALA A 45 6.71 -6.30 -17.44
CA ALA A 45 7.35 -5.31 -18.33
C ALA A 45 6.73 -5.31 -19.74
N ALA A 46 6.20 -6.44 -20.21
CA ALA A 46 5.44 -6.52 -21.45
C ALA A 46 4.04 -5.85 -21.34
N GLU A 47 3.37 -5.93 -20.18
CA GLU A 47 2.09 -5.24 -19.96
C GLU A 47 2.24 -3.72 -19.83
N ALA A 48 3.32 -3.21 -19.24
CA ALA A 48 3.62 -1.78 -19.22
C ALA A 48 3.86 -1.21 -20.62
N ALA A 49 4.43 -2.00 -21.54
CA ALA A 49 4.62 -1.63 -22.94
C ALA A 49 3.30 -1.49 -23.74
N SER A 50 2.17 -1.94 -23.18
CA SER A 50 0.82 -1.81 -23.78
C SER A 50 0.01 -0.60 -23.26
N ALA A 51 0.58 0.22 -22.37
CA ALA A 51 -0.11 1.36 -21.78
C ALA A 51 -0.53 2.41 -22.84
N THR A 52 -1.80 2.78 -22.82
CA THR A 52 -2.38 3.80 -23.71
C THR A 52 -1.99 5.21 -23.26
N GLU A 53 -2.30 6.21 -24.09
CA GLU A 53 -2.15 7.62 -23.69
C GLU A 53 -3.08 8.00 -22.53
N ALA A 54 -4.26 7.38 -22.45
CA ALA A 54 -5.15 7.58 -21.31
C ALA A 54 -4.51 7.05 -20.01
N ASP A 55 -3.87 5.89 -20.06
CA ASP A 55 -3.16 5.29 -18.92
C ASP A 55 -2.00 6.18 -18.45
N ARG A 56 -1.22 6.73 -19.39
CA ARG A 56 -0.14 7.69 -19.07
C ARG A 56 -0.67 8.95 -18.40
N ARG A 57 -1.81 9.49 -18.86
CA ARG A 57 -2.44 10.67 -18.23
C ARG A 57 -2.95 10.35 -16.82
N ALA A 58 -3.56 9.19 -16.61
CA ALA A 58 -3.99 8.76 -15.28
C ALA A 58 -2.79 8.59 -14.33
N MET A 59 -1.69 8.02 -14.80
CA MET A 59 -0.46 7.91 -14.01
C MET A 59 0.17 9.28 -13.71
N ALA A 60 0.22 10.19 -14.69
CA ALA A 60 0.71 11.55 -14.47
C ALA A 60 -0.13 12.30 -13.41
N GLN A 61 -1.45 12.09 -13.42
CA GLN A 61 -2.33 12.64 -12.39
C GLN A 61 -2.04 12.03 -11.00
N ALA A 62 -1.76 10.72 -10.91
CA ALA A 62 -1.35 10.09 -9.65
C ALA A 62 -0.04 10.70 -9.11
N ILE A 63 0.93 10.98 -9.98
CA ILE A 63 2.20 11.63 -9.62
C ILE A 63 1.99 13.08 -9.14
N GLU A 64 1.10 13.83 -9.80
CA GLU A 64 0.77 15.19 -9.35
C GLU A 64 0.12 15.18 -7.96
N LEU A 65 -0.76 14.20 -7.68
CA LEU A 65 -1.34 14.02 -6.35
C LEU A 65 -0.31 13.60 -5.31
N MET A 66 0.68 12.77 -5.68
CA MET A 66 1.83 12.45 -4.84
C MET A 66 2.60 13.70 -4.43
N ARG A 67 2.93 14.58 -5.38
CA ARG A 67 3.60 15.85 -5.10
C ARG A 67 2.74 16.73 -4.20
N LYS A 68 1.45 16.85 -4.53
CA LYS A 68 0.50 17.66 -3.76
C LYS A 68 0.41 17.20 -2.30
N ALA A 69 0.21 15.91 -2.06
CA ALA A 69 0.06 15.35 -0.72
C ALA A 69 1.35 15.42 0.11
N GLY A 70 2.49 15.00 -0.45
CA GLY A 70 3.74 14.89 0.31
C GLY A 70 4.54 16.19 0.42
N VAL A 71 4.53 17.01 -0.63
CA VAL A 71 5.44 18.18 -0.73
C VAL A 71 4.71 19.49 -0.49
N VAL A 72 3.52 19.66 -1.09
CA VAL A 72 2.81 20.94 -1.06
C VAL A 72 1.93 21.08 0.18
N GLU A 73 0.98 20.16 0.35
CA GLU A 73 -0.03 20.23 1.42
C GLU A 73 0.40 19.48 2.67
N LYS A 74 1.39 18.57 2.57
CA LYS A 74 1.93 17.76 3.67
C LYS A 74 0.84 17.00 4.44
N THR A 75 -0.16 16.50 3.71
CA THR A 75 -1.25 15.71 4.28
C THR A 75 -0.81 14.31 4.68
N GLY A 76 0.34 13.86 4.18
CA GLY A 76 0.97 12.59 4.48
C GLY A 76 2.23 12.37 3.65
N GLY A 77 2.63 11.12 3.43
CA GLY A 77 3.76 10.80 2.54
C GLY A 77 3.50 11.14 1.06
N PRO A 78 4.53 11.16 0.20
CA PRO A 78 4.39 11.49 -1.22
C PRO A 78 3.80 10.32 -2.01
N PHE A 79 2.49 10.10 -1.85
CA PHE A 79 1.76 9.05 -2.58
C PHE A 79 0.46 9.60 -3.16
N GLY A 80 0.13 9.17 -4.38
CA GLY A 80 -1.08 9.55 -5.09
C GLY A 80 -1.64 8.38 -5.90
N ALA A 81 -2.96 8.35 -6.08
CA ALA A 81 -3.65 7.27 -6.76
C ALA A 81 -4.88 7.77 -7.54
N VAL A 82 -5.17 7.10 -8.66
CA VAL A 82 -6.30 7.35 -9.54
C VAL A 82 -6.95 6.03 -9.91
N ILE A 83 -8.27 5.94 -9.85
CA ILE A 83 -9.05 4.77 -10.28
C ILE A 83 -9.84 5.14 -11.51
N VAL A 84 -9.65 4.38 -12.59
CA VAL A 84 -10.33 4.54 -13.88
C VAL A 84 -11.17 3.31 -14.17
N ARG A 85 -12.36 3.49 -14.71
CA ARG A 85 -13.20 2.41 -15.26
C ARG A 85 -13.87 2.90 -16.53
N ASP A 86 -13.86 2.10 -17.59
CA ASP A 86 -14.45 2.44 -18.89
C ASP A 86 -13.97 3.78 -19.46
N GLY A 87 -12.70 4.12 -19.23
CA GLY A 87 -12.08 5.38 -19.66
C GLY A 87 -12.39 6.60 -18.77
N GLU A 88 -13.21 6.45 -17.73
CA GLU A 88 -13.58 7.53 -16.81
C GLU A 88 -12.89 7.42 -15.45
N VAL A 89 -12.45 8.56 -14.90
CA VAL A 89 -11.92 8.62 -13.54
C VAL A 89 -13.07 8.49 -12.53
N LEU A 90 -13.09 7.40 -11.79
CA LEU A 90 -14.03 7.19 -10.69
C LEU A 90 -13.62 7.98 -9.45
N ALA A 91 -12.32 7.96 -9.13
CA ALA A 91 -11.76 8.62 -7.97
C ALA A 91 -10.28 8.94 -8.18
N ALA A 92 -9.81 9.98 -7.50
CA ALA A 92 -8.39 10.34 -7.45
C ALA A 92 -8.09 10.93 -6.07
N SER A 93 -7.00 10.51 -5.43
CA SER A 93 -6.66 10.94 -4.07
C SER A 93 -5.16 10.87 -3.79
N GLY A 94 -4.71 11.70 -2.86
CA GLY A 94 -3.37 11.62 -2.28
C GLY A 94 -3.40 10.93 -0.90
N ASN A 95 -2.23 10.67 -0.35
CA ASN A 95 -2.07 10.22 1.02
C ASN A 95 -2.56 11.29 2.00
N SER A 96 -3.26 10.87 3.06
CA SER A 96 -3.75 11.77 4.11
C SER A 96 -3.52 11.25 5.53
N VAL A 97 -2.56 10.36 5.72
CA VAL A 97 -2.24 9.73 7.01
C VAL A 97 -2.05 10.77 8.13
N LEU A 98 -1.27 11.82 7.87
CA LEU A 98 -0.98 12.85 8.87
C LEU A 98 -2.18 13.77 9.10
N ARG A 99 -2.85 14.20 8.02
CA ARG A 99 -4.01 15.09 8.10
C ARG A 99 -5.17 14.44 8.87
N ASP A 100 -5.44 13.17 8.59
CA ASP A 100 -6.61 12.47 9.10
C ASP A 100 -6.30 11.67 10.39
N SER A 101 -5.03 11.63 10.81
CA SER A 101 -4.56 10.76 11.90
C SER A 101 -5.02 9.30 11.73
N ASP A 102 -5.03 8.83 10.48
CA ASP A 102 -5.47 7.49 10.08
C ASP A 102 -4.32 6.76 9.37
N PRO A 103 -3.66 5.76 10.01
CA PRO A 103 -2.55 5.04 9.37
C PRO A 103 -2.98 4.24 8.13
N SER A 104 -4.28 4.04 7.92
CA SER A 104 -4.79 3.39 6.70
C SER A 104 -5.10 4.38 5.56
N ALA A 105 -4.99 5.69 5.78
CA ALA A 105 -5.33 6.72 4.79
C ALA A 105 -4.24 6.92 3.72
N HIS A 106 -3.77 5.81 3.16
CA HIS A 106 -2.90 5.77 1.98
C HIS A 106 -3.69 6.22 0.74
N ALA A 107 -2.98 6.69 -0.28
CA ALA A 107 -3.59 7.24 -1.49
C ALA A 107 -4.53 6.22 -2.18
N GLU A 108 -4.09 4.97 -2.30
CA GLU A 108 -4.84 3.89 -2.91
C GLU A 108 -6.09 3.55 -2.11
N VAL A 109 -5.96 3.46 -0.78
CA VAL A 109 -7.09 3.19 0.12
C VAL A 109 -8.11 4.33 0.06
N ASN A 110 -7.65 5.58 0.06
CA ASN A 110 -8.50 6.76 -0.08
C ASN A 110 -9.25 6.77 -1.42
N ALA A 111 -8.54 6.51 -2.53
CA ALA A 111 -9.15 6.44 -3.85
C ALA A 111 -10.19 5.32 -3.92
N ILE A 112 -9.90 4.12 -3.39
CA ILE A 112 -10.83 2.99 -3.34
C ILE A 112 -12.07 3.35 -2.52
N ARG A 113 -11.89 3.94 -1.32
CA ARG A 113 -13.00 4.40 -0.46
C ARG A 113 -13.91 5.39 -1.20
N ILE A 114 -13.33 6.36 -1.92
CA ILE A 114 -14.10 7.34 -2.71
C ILE A 114 -14.85 6.64 -3.86
N ALA A 115 -14.18 5.77 -4.62
CA ALA A 115 -14.77 5.07 -5.74
C ALA A 115 -15.92 4.15 -5.29
N CYS A 116 -15.74 3.38 -4.22
CA CYS A 116 -16.79 2.52 -3.67
C CYS A 116 -18.01 3.32 -3.21
N ARG A 117 -17.82 4.50 -2.60
CA ARG A 117 -18.93 5.41 -2.26
C ARG A 117 -19.65 5.93 -3.50
N LYS A 118 -18.91 6.31 -4.55
CA LYS A 118 -19.47 6.79 -5.82
C LYS A 118 -20.29 5.69 -6.51
N VAL A 119 -19.83 4.44 -6.47
CA VAL A 119 -20.51 3.27 -7.05
C VAL A 119 -21.67 2.78 -6.17
N GLY A 120 -21.64 3.06 -4.86
CA GLY A 120 -22.61 2.55 -3.89
C GLY A 120 -22.38 1.08 -3.51
N ALA A 121 -21.19 0.53 -3.79
CA ALA A 121 -20.84 -0.86 -3.50
C ALA A 121 -19.32 -1.04 -3.26
N PRO A 122 -18.89 -2.03 -2.46
CA PRO A 122 -17.48 -2.35 -2.25
C PRO A 122 -16.91 -3.20 -3.40
N ASN A 123 -17.30 -2.91 -4.64
CA ASN A 123 -16.91 -3.67 -5.82
C ASN A 123 -16.61 -2.71 -6.98
N LEU A 124 -15.36 -2.74 -7.42
CA LEU A 124 -14.79 -1.94 -8.49
C LEU A 124 -14.29 -2.84 -9.63
N SER A 125 -14.94 -3.97 -9.85
CA SER A 125 -14.65 -4.87 -10.99
C SER A 125 -14.64 -4.08 -12.30
N GLY A 126 -13.67 -4.40 -13.15
CA GLY A 126 -13.42 -3.70 -14.41
C GLY A 126 -12.64 -2.37 -14.26
N ALA A 127 -12.39 -1.90 -13.04
CA ALA A 127 -11.56 -0.72 -12.83
C ALA A 127 -10.06 -1.05 -12.80
N THR A 128 -9.26 -0.07 -13.21
CA THR A 128 -7.80 -0.04 -13.12
C THR A 128 -7.38 1.01 -12.09
N LEU A 129 -6.49 0.62 -11.19
CA LEU A 129 -5.84 1.51 -10.23
C LEU A 129 -4.48 1.95 -10.79
N PHE A 130 -4.26 3.25 -10.90
CA PHE A 130 -2.97 3.87 -11.17
C PHE A 130 -2.46 4.44 -9.86
N THR A 131 -1.30 3.98 -9.39
CA THR A 131 -0.69 4.45 -8.15
C THR A 131 0.70 5.00 -8.42
N SER A 132 1.09 6.10 -7.78
CA SER A 132 2.39 6.73 -7.98
C SER A 132 3.55 5.82 -7.54
N CYS A 133 3.29 4.89 -6.62
CA CYS A 133 4.25 3.94 -6.09
C CYS A 133 3.67 2.52 -6.06
N GLU A 134 4.52 1.50 -6.09
CA GLU A 134 4.15 0.09 -5.94
C GLU A 134 3.31 -0.11 -4.67
N PRO A 135 2.12 -0.73 -4.76
CA PRO A 135 1.18 -0.74 -3.64
C PRO A 135 1.73 -1.55 -2.47
N CYS A 136 1.73 -0.97 -1.27
CA CYS A 136 2.11 -1.68 -0.06
C CYS A 136 1.17 -2.88 0.22
N PRO A 137 1.54 -3.83 1.11
CA PRO A 137 0.70 -5.00 1.39
C PRO A 137 -0.75 -4.68 1.78
N MET A 138 -0.98 -3.59 2.53
CA MET A 138 -2.33 -3.12 2.87
C MET A 138 -3.09 -2.61 1.65
N CYS A 139 -2.45 -1.76 0.82
CA CYS A 139 -3.06 -1.19 -0.37
C CYS A 139 -3.41 -2.28 -1.39
N TYR A 140 -2.50 -3.24 -1.62
CA TYR A 140 -2.74 -4.38 -2.49
C TYR A 140 -3.94 -5.22 -1.99
N ALA A 141 -3.97 -5.58 -0.70
CA ALA A 141 -5.09 -6.31 -0.13
C ALA A 141 -6.41 -5.55 -0.26
N THR A 142 -6.40 -4.23 -0.06
CA THR A 142 -7.59 -3.37 -0.21
C THR A 142 -8.10 -3.38 -1.66
N ALA A 143 -7.21 -3.27 -2.64
CA ALA A 143 -7.54 -3.37 -4.06
C ALA A 143 -8.12 -4.75 -4.42
N TYR A 144 -7.54 -5.82 -3.84
CA TYR A 144 -8.01 -7.20 -4.00
C TYR A 144 -9.44 -7.37 -3.47
N TRP A 145 -9.72 -6.91 -2.25
CA TRP A 145 -11.07 -6.95 -1.67
C TRP A 145 -12.08 -6.12 -2.48
N ALA A 146 -11.65 -4.98 -3.03
CA ALA A 146 -12.47 -4.14 -3.89
C ALA A 146 -12.64 -4.68 -5.32
N ARG A 147 -12.04 -5.83 -5.66
CA ARG A 147 -12.11 -6.45 -7.00
C ARG A 147 -11.53 -5.58 -8.12
N ILE A 148 -10.53 -4.75 -7.83
CA ILE A 148 -9.79 -4.01 -8.87
C ILE A 148 -9.19 -5.01 -9.85
N GLY A 149 -9.41 -4.79 -11.15
CA GLY A 149 -8.99 -5.74 -12.18
C GLY A 149 -7.52 -5.62 -12.56
N ARG A 150 -6.92 -4.45 -12.34
CA ARG A 150 -5.54 -4.14 -12.75
C ARG A 150 -4.93 -3.03 -11.91
N ILE A 151 -3.63 -3.11 -11.64
CA ILE A 151 -2.86 -2.06 -10.98
C ILE A 151 -1.67 -1.69 -11.87
N TYR A 152 -1.48 -0.41 -12.16
CA TYR A 152 -0.23 0.14 -12.67
C TYR A 152 0.44 0.97 -11.57
N TYR A 153 1.76 0.90 -11.47
CA TYR A 153 2.55 1.71 -10.55
C TYR A 153 3.69 2.44 -11.27
N ALA A 154 4.15 3.58 -10.72
CA ALA A 154 5.28 4.33 -11.27
C ALA A 154 6.61 4.00 -10.57
N ALA A 155 6.77 4.40 -9.31
CA ALA A 155 7.97 4.13 -8.50
C ALA A 155 7.87 2.75 -7.83
N ALA A 156 8.96 1.99 -7.83
CA ALA A 156 9.06 0.73 -7.09
C ALA A 156 9.47 0.99 -5.63
N TRP A 157 9.27 0.02 -4.73
CA TRP A 157 9.72 0.15 -3.34
C TRP A 157 11.22 0.47 -3.21
N THR A 158 12.04 -0.01 -4.14
CA THR A 158 13.49 0.25 -4.16
C THR A 158 13.85 1.71 -4.37
N ASP A 159 12.94 2.52 -4.90
CA ASP A 159 13.19 3.94 -5.18
C ASP A 159 13.15 4.81 -3.92
N TYR A 160 12.58 4.30 -2.82
CA TYR A 160 12.37 5.06 -1.58
C TYR A 160 12.47 4.20 -0.31
N ALA A 161 13.15 3.05 -0.39
CA ALA A 161 13.27 2.09 0.70
C ALA A 161 13.99 2.66 1.95
N ASP A 162 14.67 3.78 1.83
CA ASP A 162 15.29 4.53 2.94
C ASP A 162 14.28 5.39 3.72
N LEU A 163 13.09 5.62 3.18
CA LEU A 163 12.07 6.52 3.73
C LEU A 163 10.84 5.80 4.28
N PHE A 164 10.44 4.67 3.69
CA PHE A 164 9.20 3.96 4.05
C PHE A 164 9.37 2.43 4.12
N ASP A 165 8.52 1.79 4.92
CA ASP A 165 8.65 0.39 5.34
C ASP A 165 7.93 -0.63 4.43
N ASP A 166 7.45 -0.24 3.25
CA ASP A 166 6.60 -1.10 2.40
C ASP A 166 7.24 -2.47 2.12
N GLN A 167 8.52 -2.46 1.76
CA GLN A 167 9.30 -3.69 1.54
C GLN A 167 9.52 -4.47 2.84
N ASN A 168 9.80 -3.77 3.95
CA ASN A 168 10.03 -4.38 5.26
C ASN A 168 8.77 -5.11 5.77
N ILE A 169 7.60 -4.50 5.63
CA ILE A 169 6.31 -5.11 5.97
C ILE A 169 6.08 -6.37 5.11
N SER A 170 6.32 -6.28 3.81
CA SER A 170 6.17 -7.42 2.89
C SER A 170 7.09 -8.60 3.26
N GLN A 171 8.33 -8.31 3.66
CA GLN A 171 9.28 -9.33 4.13
C GLN A 171 8.86 -9.92 5.48
N ASP A 172 8.46 -9.08 6.44
CA ASP A 172 8.05 -9.53 7.77
C ASP A 172 6.81 -10.44 7.70
N MET A 173 5.84 -10.13 6.84
CA MET A 173 4.65 -10.95 6.62
C MET A 173 4.94 -12.37 6.09
N LYS A 174 6.13 -12.62 5.54
CA LYS A 174 6.54 -13.96 5.09
C LYS A 174 7.10 -14.83 6.23
N ARG A 175 7.39 -14.23 7.39
CA ARG A 175 7.96 -14.94 8.54
C ARG A 175 6.87 -15.71 9.31
N PRO A 176 7.25 -16.77 10.05
CA PRO A 176 6.34 -17.44 10.99
C PRO A 176 5.68 -16.44 11.94
N TYR A 177 4.41 -16.65 12.29
CA TYR A 177 3.63 -15.67 13.06
C TYR A 177 4.27 -15.22 14.36
N ALA A 178 4.96 -16.11 15.08
CA ALA A 178 5.63 -15.80 16.33
C ALA A 178 6.91 -14.95 16.15
N GLU A 179 7.47 -14.93 14.94
CA GLU A 179 8.73 -14.23 14.65
C GLU A 179 8.50 -12.84 14.04
N ARG A 180 7.30 -12.56 13.54
CA ARG A 180 6.95 -11.26 12.96
C ARG A 180 7.20 -10.11 13.93
N ALA A 181 7.52 -8.93 13.40
CA ALA A 181 7.68 -7.71 14.19
C ALA A 181 6.41 -7.38 14.99
N VAL A 182 5.24 -7.73 14.43
CA VAL A 182 3.95 -7.78 15.13
C VAL A 182 3.51 -9.25 15.23
N PRO A 183 3.77 -9.93 16.37
CA PRO A 183 3.43 -11.34 16.52
C PRO A 183 1.93 -11.58 16.45
N VAL A 184 1.54 -12.67 15.80
CA VAL A 184 0.13 -13.09 15.68
C VAL A 184 -0.09 -14.38 16.46
N SER A 185 -1.05 -14.37 17.38
CA SER A 185 -1.38 -15.54 18.22
C SER A 185 -2.89 -15.80 18.18
N GLN A 186 -3.28 -17.07 18.14
CA GLN A 186 -4.70 -17.47 18.18
C GLN A 186 -5.20 -17.58 19.62
N MET A 187 -6.40 -17.05 19.90
CA MET A 187 -7.10 -17.17 21.17
C MET A 187 -8.61 -17.34 20.95
N MET A 188 -9.31 -17.99 21.90
CA MET A 188 -10.78 -18.14 21.92
C MET A 188 -11.39 -18.73 20.63
N GLN A 189 -10.74 -19.74 20.05
CA GLN A 189 -11.16 -20.34 18.78
C GLN A 189 -12.55 -20.99 18.87
N ALA A 190 -12.90 -21.60 20.00
CA ALA A 190 -14.16 -22.32 20.16
C ALA A 190 -15.36 -21.35 20.07
N GLU A 191 -15.28 -20.23 20.77
CA GLU A 191 -16.28 -19.17 20.80
C GLU A 191 -16.43 -18.52 19.42
N ALA A 192 -15.32 -18.20 18.75
CA ALA A 192 -15.35 -17.68 17.39
C ALA A 192 -15.98 -18.66 16.40
N ARG A 193 -15.77 -19.97 16.57
CA ARG A 193 -16.37 -21.01 15.72
C ARG A 193 -17.90 -21.05 15.85
N THR A 194 -18.45 -20.76 17.03
CA THR A 194 -19.91 -20.69 17.23
C THR A 194 -20.52 -19.60 16.35
N VAL A 195 -19.94 -18.39 16.34
CA VAL A 195 -20.38 -17.28 15.47
C VAL A 195 -20.30 -17.67 13.98
N TRP A 196 -19.25 -18.39 13.57
CA TRP A 196 -19.17 -18.89 12.20
C TRP A 196 -20.23 -19.93 11.85
N LEU A 197 -20.68 -20.75 12.81
CA LEU A 197 -21.78 -21.69 12.59
C LEU A 197 -23.10 -20.95 12.42
N GLU A 198 -23.37 -19.94 13.24
CA GLU A 198 -24.54 -19.06 13.11
C GLU A 198 -24.55 -18.36 11.74
N TYR A 199 -23.42 -17.74 11.36
CA TYR A 199 -23.30 -17.07 10.08
C TYR A 199 -23.56 -18.02 8.90
N ARG A 200 -23.12 -19.29 8.97
CA ARG A 200 -23.39 -20.28 7.92
C ARG A 200 -24.89 -20.57 7.76
N GLN A 201 -25.65 -20.57 8.85
CA GLN A 201 -27.09 -20.83 8.84
C GLN A 201 -27.92 -19.61 8.40
N MET A 202 -27.35 -18.40 8.48
CA MET A 202 -28.05 -17.16 8.10
C MET A 202 -28.48 -17.18 6.61
N PRO A 203 -29.79 -17.02 6.31
CA PRO A 203 -30.30 -17.01 4.94
C PRO A 203 -29.78 -15.84 4.10
N GLU A 204 -29.69 -14.64 4.67
CA GLU A 204 -29.30 -13.39 3.97
C GLU A 204 -27.82 -13.00 4.17
N LYS A 205 -26.94 -13.98 4.41
CA LYS A 205 -25.52 -13.71 4.62
C LYS A 205 -24.86 -13.04 3.39
N ARG A 206 -24.14 -11.95 3.63
CA ARG A 206 -23.43 -11.18 2.58
C ARG A 206 -22.00 -11.67 2.42
N LYS A 207 -21.65 -12.16 1.23
CA LYS A 207 -20.25 -12.41 0.82
C LYS A 207 -19.78 -11.24 -0.05
N TYR A 208 -18.54 -10.80 0.15
CA TYR A 208 -17.89 -9.78 -0.65
C TYR A 208 -16.41 -10.13 -0.84
#